data_AF-A0A1M7H8Y1-F1
#
_entry.id   AF-A0A1M7H8Y1-F1
#
_cell.length_a   1.000
_cell.length_b   1.000
_cell.length_c   1.000
_cell.angle_alpha   90.00
_cell.angle_beta   90.00
_cell.angle_gamma   90.00
#
_symmetry.space_group_name_H-M   'P 1'
#
loop_
_entity.id
_entity.type
_entity.pdbx_description
1 polymer ?
#
loop_
_entity_poly.entity_id
_entity_poly.type
_entity_poly.pdbx_seq_one_letter_code
_entity_poly.pdbx_strand_id
1 'polypeptide(L)'
;MKKLLSSLALVLTGCVTCQEVALLPEERAWLGSYTEGQQVVFRSNRGTTNTATVLKPQEWHTNTDCNWMESGRYQPIFSQIVLRPATVYNEKNRDFVVNLRKNNPDRPADLSFSVAGLECLTASREGQITSKLQQQACTLSTTGKTYPAAYVFRQGQNATIYGGGQLQAFFWDKQDGLIRYELTSGEVFELVSR
;
A
#
# COMPACT_ATOMS: atom_id res chain seq x y z
N MET A 1 -7.99 -50.56 47.28
CA MET A 1 -8.02 -50.15 45.86
C MET A 1 -8.25 -48.63 45.79
N LYS A 2 -7.17 -47.88 45.98
CA LYS A 2 -7.09 -46.41 45.80
C LYS A 2 -5.69 -46.17 45.26
N LYS A 3 -5.55 -45.28 44.27
CA LYS A 3 -4.34 -44.95 43.48
C LYS A 3 -4.37 -45.57 42.09
N LEU A 4 -5.03 -44.87 41.15
CA LEU A 4 -4.70 -44.88 39.72
C LEU A 4 -5.54 -43.79 39.00
N LEU A 5 -5.47 -42.56 39.52
CA LEU A 5 -6.00 -41.37 38.85
C LEU A 5 -5.03 -40.22 39.18
N SER A 6 -3.82 -40.28 38.64
CA SER A 6 -2.81 -39.23 38.78
C SER A 6 -1.85 -39.22 37.59
N SER A 7 -2.42 -39.30 36.38
CA SER A 7 -1.65 -39.21 35.14
C SER A 7 -2.24 -38.18 34.18
N LEU A 8 -3.02 -37.21 34.69
CA LEU A 8 -3.66 -36.17 33.89
C LEU A 8 -3.24 -34.79 34.39
N ALA A 9 -1.94 -34.51 34.29
CA ALA A 9 -1.41 -33.15 34.40
C ALA A 9 0.00 -33.09 33.80
N LEU A 10 0.21 -33.65 32.60
CA LEU A 10 1.34 -33.22 31.80
C LEU A 10 0.94 -31.89 31.17
N VAL A 11 1.25 -30.85 31.94
CA VAL A 11 1.28 -29.42 31.64
C VAL A 11 1.45 -29.16 30.14
N LEU A 12 0.31 -29.00 29.44
CA LEU A 12 0.19 -28.41 28.11
C LEU A 12 0.30 -26.88 28.18
N THR A 13 1.30 -26.37 28.90
CA THR A 13 1.68 -24.95 28.84
C THR A 13 3.01 -24.82 28.10
N GLY A 14 3.09 -25.42 26.91
CA GLY A 14 3.94 -24.81 25.90
C GLY A 14 3.41 -23.40 25.75
N CYS A 15 4.16 -22.40 26.20
CA CYS A 15 3.84 -21.01 25.93
C CYS A 15 3.84 -20.86 24.41
N VAL A 16 2.66 -20.99 23.80
CA VAL A 16 2.49 -20.70 22.38
C VAL A 16 2.70 -19.20 22.26
N THR A 17 3.92 -18.82 21.91
CA THR A 17 4.25 -17.44 21.59
C THR A 17 3.79 -17.21 20.16
N CYS A 18 2.96 -16.21 19.95
CA CYS A 18 2.61 -15.79 18.62
C CYS A 18 3.86 -15.26 17.92
N GLN A 19 3.94 -15.49 16.62
CA GLN A 19 5.06 -15.06 15.81
C GLN A 19 4.71 -13.75 15.10
N GLU A 20 5.52 -12.72 15.32
CA GLU A 20 5.47 -11.49 14.54
C GLU A 20 5.81 -11.75 13.08
N VAL A 21 4.99 -11.19 12.19
CA VAL A 21 5.19 -11.27 10.74
C VAL A 21 5.95 -10.04 10.28
N ALA A 22 7.11 -10.22 9.65
CA ALA A 22 7.88 -9.11 9.09
C ALA A 22 7.66 -8.95 7.58
N LEU A 23 7.69 -7.70 7.11
CA LEU A 23 7.81 -7.38 5.69
C LEU A 23 9.25 -7.65 5.21
N LEU A 24 9.37 -8.31 4.06
CA LEU A 24 10.63 -8.51 3.36
C LEU A 24 11.13 -7.20 2.74
N PRO A 25 12.44 -7.05 2.48
CA PRO A 25 13.00 -5.83 1.89
C PRO A 25 12.32 -5.42 0.58
N GLU A 26 12.03 -6.38 -0.30
CA GLU A 26 11.36 -6.17 -1.59
C GLU A 26 9.88 -5.78 -1.47
N GLU A 27 9.24 -6.15 -0.36
CA GLU A 27 7.89 -5.71 0.01
C GLU A 27 7.95 -4.28 0.51
N ARG A 28 8.86 -3.99 1.48
CA ARG A 28 9.08 -2.63 2.01
C ARG A 28 9.41 -1.61 0.91
N ALA A 29 10.08 -2.03 -0.15
CA ALA A 29 10.40 -1.19 -1.30
C ALA A 29 9.17 -0.54 -1.97
N TRP A 30 7.95 -1.08 -1.79
CA TRP A 30 6.73 -0.44 -2.30
C TRP A 30 6.38 0.88 -1.62
N LEU A 31 6.77 1.04 -0.36
CA LEU A 31 6.51 2.25 0.41
C LEU A 31 7.56 3.34 0.15
N GLY A 32 8.55 3.07 -0.73
CA GLY A 32 9.53 4.04 -1.20
C GLY A 32 10.35 4.71 -0.09
N SER A 33 11.29 5.56 -0.50
CA SER A 33 12.15 6.36 0.37
C SER A 33 11.47 7.64 0.88
N TYR A 34 10.16 7.60 1.15
CA TYR A 34 9.44 8.76 1.64
C TYR A 34 9.79 9.02 3.11
N THR A 35 10.13 10.27 3.40
CA THR A 35 10.41 10.72 4.77
C THR A 35 9.29 11.61 5.26
N GLU A 36 8.94 11.52 6.54
CA GLU A 36 7.93 12.41 7.15
C GLU A 36 8.25 13.89 6.87
N GLY A 37 7.24 14.65 6.45
CA GLY A 37 7.34 16.08 6.13
C GLY A 37 7.89 16.40 4.74
N GLN A 38 8.40 15.40 4.01
CA GLN A 38 8.89 15.58 2.65
C GLN A 38 7.80 16.15 1.72
N GLN A 39 8.20 17.05 0.81
CA GLN A 39 7.30 17.65 -0.18
C GLN A 39 7.54 17.00 -1.55
N VAL A 40 6.49 16.38 -2.09
CA VAL A 40 6.50 15.78 -3.43
C VAL A 40 5.82 16.75 -4.38
N VAL A 41 6.57 17.26 -5.36
CA VAL A 41 6.08 18.31 -6.27
C VAL A 41 5.77 17.72 -7.64
N PHE A 42 4.57 17.99 -8.13
CA PHE A 42 4.10 17.62 -9.45
C PHE A 42 3.79 18.85 -10.29
N ARG A 43 4.13 18.80 -11.58
CA ARG A 43 3.77 19.83 -12.57
C ARG A 43 2.85 19.22 -13.60
N SER A 44 1.78 19.94 -13.94
CA SER A 44 0.85 19.51 -14.97
C SER A 44 1.25 19.96 -16.37
N ASN A 45 0.78 19.22 -17.38
CA ASN A 45 0.84 19.61 -18.79
C ASN A 45 0.07 20.91 -19.11
N ARG A 46 -0.66 21.48 -18.15
CA ARG A 46 -1.37 22.77 -18.25
C ARG A 46 -0.71 23.89 -17.42
N GLY A 47 0.44 23.62 -16.81
CA GLY A 47 1.17 24.59 -16.01
C GLY A 47 0.73 24.68 -14.54
N THR A 48 -0.23 23.87 -14.08
CA THR A 48 -0.58 23.78 -12.67
C THR A 48 0.53 23.11 -11.88
N THR A 49 0.75 23.52 -10.63
CA THR A 49 1.63 22.80 -9.69
C THR A 49 0.77 22.23 -8.58
N ASN A 50 0.98 20.95 -8.25
CA ASN A 50 0.41 20.33 -7.06
C ASN A 50 1.56 19.82 -6.19
N THR A 51 1.45 20.06 -4.90
CA THR A 51 2.44 19.58 -3.92
C THR A 51 1.73 18.65 -2.96
N ALA A 52 2.33 17.51 -2.66
CA ALA A 52 1.86 16.59 -1.64
C ALA A 52 2.86 16.51 -0.48
N THR A 53 2.36 16.61 0.75
CA THR A 53 3.17 16.43 1.95
C THR A 53 3.10 14.97 2.40
N VAL A 54 4.26 14.34 2.60
CA VAL A 54 4.35 13.01 3.20
C VAL A 54 4.02 13.10 4.69
N LEU A 55 3.00 12.37 5.12
CA LEU A 55 2.68 12.23 6.55
C LEU A 55 3.57 11.18 7.20
N LYS A 56 3.60 11.16 8.54
CA LYS A 56 4.31 10.14 9.31
C LYS A 56 3.94 8.73 8.84
N PRO A 57 4.89 7.93 8.33
CA PRO A 57 4.64 6.54 8.00
C PRO A 57 4.12 5.77 9.22
N GLN A 58 3.19 4.86 8.98
CA GLN A 58 2.56 4.08 10.04
C GLN A 58 2.90 2.61 9.85
N GLU A 59 3.34 1.94 10.91
CA GLU A 59 3.59 0.51 10.92
C GLU A 59 3.14 -0.05 12.27
N TRP A 60 2.33 -1.10 12.25
CA TRP A 60 1.85 -1.74 13.48
C TRP A 60 1.53 -3.21 13.25
N HIS A 61 1.58 -3.98 14.35
CA HIS A 61 1.11 -5.35 14.38
C HIS A 61 -0.32 -5.43 14.92
N THR A 62 -1.08 -6.42 14.46
CA THR A 62 -2.35 -6.82 15.08
C THR A 62 -2.15 -8.13 15.86
N ASN A 63 -3.13 -8.51 16.69
CA ASN A 63 -3.02 -9.67 17.60
C ASN A 63 -1.85 -9.52 18.61
N THR A 64 -1.63 -8.30 19.10
CA THR A 64 -0.51 -7.97 20.01
C THR A 64 -0.65 -8.63 21.39
N ASP A 65 -1.86 -9.03 21.77
CA ASP A 65 -2.21 -9.80 22.95
C ASP A 65 -2.03 -11.32 22.76
N CYS A 66 -1.69 -11.77 21.56
CA CYS A 66 -1.51 -13.18 21.21
C CYS A 66 -2.74 -14.05 21.51
N ASN A 67 -3.90 -13.63 21.03
CA ASN A 67 -5.11 -14.43 21.00
C ASN A 67 -5.04 -15.50 19.89
N TRP A 68 -4.17 -16.51 20.11
CA TRP A 68 -3.89 -17.52 19.10
C TRP A 68 -5.07 -18.46 18.79
N MET A 69 -6.01 -18.61 19.73
CA MET A 69 -7.20 -19.44 19.53
C MET A 69 -8.17 -18.82 18.53
N GLU A 70 -8.36 -17.50 18.56
CA GLU A 70 -9.31 -16.80 17.68
C GLU A 70 -8.64 -16.21 16.43
N SER A 71 -7.43 -15.66 16.58
CA SER A 71 -6.72 -14.91 15.53
C SER A 71 -5.58 -15.70 14.87
N GLY A 72 -5.31 -16.91 15.37
CA GLY A 72 -4.20 -17.75 14.91
C GLY A 72 -2.85 -17.33 15.49
N ARG A 73 -1.82 -18.12 15.19
CA ARG A 73 -0.47 -18.01 15.79
C ARG A 73 0.37 -16.82 15.33
N TYR A 74 -0.12 -16.00 14.41
CA TYR A 74 0.65 -14.92 13.81
C TYR A 74 0.18 -13.56 14.32
N GLN A 75 1.10 -12.60 14.36
CA GLN A 75 0.81 -11.19 14.59
C GLN A 75 1.04 -10.45 13.27
N PRO A 76 -0.01 -10.31 12.42
CA PRO A 76 0.09 -9.65 11.13
C PRO A 76 0.66 -8.25 11.24
N ILE A 77 1.42 -7.83 10.23
CA ILE A 77 1.94 -6.47 10.11
C ILE A 77 1.12 -5.70 9.07
N PHE A 78 0.85 -4.44 9.40
CA PHE A 78 0.34 -3.44 8.48
C PHE A 78 1.33 -2.28 8.40
N SER A 79 1.60 -1.79 7.20
CA SER A 79 2.50 -0.65 6.97
C SER A 79 1.92 0.26 5.89
N GLN A 80 1.99 1.57 6.10
CA GLN A 80 1.33 2.58 5.27
C GLN A 80 2.18 3.83 5.09
N ILE A 81 2.13 4.38 3.88
CA ILE A 81 2.50 5.76 3.58
C ILE A 81 1.29 6.55 3.11
N VAL A 82 1.26 7.83 3.48
CA VAL A 82 0.22 8.77 3.07
C VAL A 82 0.87 10.03 2.54
N LEU A 83 0.60 10.36 1.29
CA LEU A 83 0.92 11.66 0.70
C LEU A 83 -0.36 12.48 0.67
N ARG A 84 -0.37 13.62 1.33
CA ARG A 84 -1.51 14.54 1.36
C ARG A 84 -1.34 15.62 0.31
N PRO A 85 -2.07 15.59 -0.82
CA PRO A 85 -1.99 16.65 -1.83
C PRO A 85 -2.61 17.95 -1.30
N ALA A 86 -2.04 19.08 -1.71
CA ALA A 86 -2.61 20.41 -1.47
C ALA A 86 -3.92 20.58 -2.26
N THR A 87 -4.00 20.00 -3.46
CA THR A 87 -5.22 19.94 -4.25
C THR A 87 -6.10 18.77 -3.80
N VAL A 88 -7.37 19.05 -3.51
CA VAL A 88 -8.37 18.04 -3.15
C VAL A 88 -9.12 17.62 -4.41
N TYR A 89 -8.87 16.40 -4.88
CA TYR A 89 -9.57 15.82 -6.04
C TYR A 89 -10.82 15.01 -5.64
N ASN A 90 -10.93 14.65 -4.37
CA ASN A 90 -12.07 13.95 -3.78
C ASN A 90 -12.13 14.29 -2.29
N GLU A 91 -13.24 14.83 -1.79
CA GLU A 91 -13.35 15.25 -0.38
C GLU A 91 -13.28 14.08 0.60
N LYS A 92 -13.85 12.92 0.23
CA LYS A 92 -13.90 11.73 1.09
C LYS A 92 -12.60 10.94 1.05
N ASN A 93 -11.98 10.87 -0.12
CA ASN A 93 -10.78 10.08 -0.39
C ASN A 93 -9.69 10.99 -0.93
N ARG A 94 -9.25 12.00 -0.17
CA ARG A 94 -8.34 13.04 -0.71
C ARG A 94 -6.88 12.59 -0.85
N ASP A 95 -6.44 11.72 0.05
CA ASP A 95 -5.02 11.40 0.22
C ASP A 95 -4.56 10.39 -0.85
N PHE A 96 -3.24 10.33 -1.09
CA PHE A 96 -2.62 9.25 -1.86
C PHE A 96 -1.98 8.26 -0.89
N VAL A 97 -2.51 7.05 -0.86
CA VAL A 97 -2.21 6.04 0.16
C VAL A 97 -1.69 4.79 -0.51
N VAL A 98 -0.61 4.24 0.07
CA VAL A 98 -0.12 2.89 -0.24
C VAL A 98 -0.08 2.10 1.04
N ASN A 99 -0.66 0.91 1.04
CA ASN A 99 -0.64 0.00 2.18
C ASN A 99 -0.04 -1.34 1.81
N LEU A 100 0.71 -1.90 2.75
CA LEU A 100 1.12 -3.29 2.79
C LEU A 100 0.47 -3.97 3.98
N ARG A 101 -0.05 -5.18 3.76
CA ARG A 101 -0.54 -6.05 4.83
C ARG A 101 0.04 -7.44 4.65
N LYS A 102 0.68 -7.98 5.68
CA LYS A 102 1.19 -9.35 5.66
C LYS A 102 0.69 -10.12 6.86
N ASN A 103 -0.07 -11.17 6.58
CA ASN A 103 -0.74 -11.97 7.61
C ASN A 103 -0.01 -13.29 7.90
N ASN A 104 0.91 -13.72 7.03
CA ASN A 104 1.64 -14.98 7.15
C ASN A 104 3.06 -14.79 6.60
N PRO A 105 4.12 -15.26 7.28
CA PRO A 105 5.50 -15.13 6.80
C PRO A 105 5.75 -15.81 5.45
N ASP A 106 5.04 -16.89 5.15
CA ASP A 106 5.22 -17.74 3.96
C ASP A 106 4.45 -17.22 2.73
N ARG A 107 3.67 -16.14 2.88
CA ARG A 107 2.88 -15.54 1.79
C ARG A 107 3.35 -14.12 1.54
N PRO A 108 3.37 -13.65 0.28
CA PRO A 108 3.63 -12.25 -0.03
C PRO A 108 2.66 -11.31 0.69
N ALA A 109 3.11 -10.10 1.00
CA ALA A 109 2.27 -9.02 1.47
C ALA A 109 1.21 -8.64 0.41
N ASP A 110 -0.01 -8.40 0.86
CA ASP A 110 -1.05 -7.75 0.08
C ASP A 110 -0.69 -6.27 -0.08
N LEU A 111 -0.71 -5.76 -1.30
CA LEU A 111 -0.46 -4.37 -1.63
C LEU A 111 -1.76 -3.70 -2.07
N SER A 112 -2.04 -2.52 -1.54
CA SER A 112 -3.18 -1.71 -1.96
C SER A 112 -2.78 -0.27 -2.19
N PHE A 113 -3.45 0.37 -3.15
CA PHE A 113 -3.33 1.77 -3.44
C PHE A 113 -4.70 2.43 -3.34
N SER A 114 -4.74 3.66 -2.82
CA SER A 114 -5.87 4.57 -2.97
C SER A 114 -5.30 5.94 -3.29
N VAL A 115 -5.38 6.36 -4.55
CA VAL A 115 -4.87 7.66 -5.00
C VAL A 115 -6.07 8.53 -5.33
N ALA A 116 -6.41 9.43 -4.41
CA ALA A 116 -7.57 10.32 -4.55
C ALA A 116 -8.89 9.60 -4.91
N GLY A 117 -9.10 8.42 -4.32
CA GLY A 117 -10.27 7.55 -4.56
C GLY A 117 -10.15 6.57 -5.72
N LEU A 118 -9.04 6.58 -6.49
CA LEU A 118 -8.74 5.52 -7.45
C LEU A 118 -8.02 4.38 -6.73
N GLU A 119 -8.73 3.25 -6.55
CA GLU A 119 -8.31 2.15 -5.70
C GLU A 119 -7.85 0.92 -6.49
N CYS A 120 -6.85 0.23 -5.97
CA CYS A 120 -6.33 -1.02 -6.49
C CYS A 120 -5.88 -1.93 -5.34
N LEU A 121 -6.09 -3.25 -5.48
CA LEU A 121 -5.68 -4.26 -4.53
C LEU A 121 -5.03 -5.44 -5.27
N THR A 122 -3.80 -5.78 -4.92
CA THR A 122 -3.07 -6.90 -5.52
C THR A 122 -3.39 -8.25 -4.87
N ALA A 123 -4.16 -8.26 -3.79
CA ALA A 123 -4.44 -9.46 -3.00
C ALA A 123 -5.13 -10.54 -3.84
N SER A 124 -4.63 -11.77 -3.70
CA SER A 124 -5.25 -12.98 -4.21
C SER A 124 -6.29 -13.49 -3.21
N ARG A 125 -7.54 -13.02 -3.30
CA ARG A 125 -8.68 -13.81 -2.83
C ARG A 125 -9.40 -14.40 -4.04
N GLU A 126 -9.74 -15.68 -3.98
CA GLU A 126 -10.65 -16.28 -4.96
C GLU A 126 -11.91 -15.41 -5.08
N GLY A 127 -12.24 -15.01 -6.30
CA GLY A 127 -13.41 -14.17 -6.59
C GLY A 127 -13.24 -12.66 -6.41
N GLN A 128 -12.05 -12.14 -6.03
CA GLN A 128 -11.77 -10.71 -6.06
C GLN A 128 -10.94 -10.33 -7.30
N ILE A 129 -11.10 -9.08 -7.77
CA ILE A 129 -10.30 -8.53 -8.86
C ILE A 129 -8.84 -8.56 -8.42
N THR A 130 -8.11 -9.56 -8.89
CA THR A 130 -6.66 -9.61 -8.79
C THR A 130 -6.14 -8.64 -9.86
N SER A 131 -5.78 -7.42 -9.46
CA SER A 131 -5.00 -6.56 -10.34
C SER A 131 -3.63 -7.21 -10.51
N LYS A 132 -3.42 -7.95 -11.60
CA LYS A 132 -2.05 -8.26 -12.02
C LYS A 132 -1.33 -6.92 -12.16
N LEU A 133 -0.23 -6.77 -11.44
CA LEU A 133 0.60 -5.56 -11.55
C LEU A 133 1.05 -5.44 -13.00
N GLN A 134 0.60 -4.37 -13.66
CA GLN A 134 0.95 -4.08 -15.04
C GLN A 134 2.08 -3.06 -15.03
N GLN A 135 3.07 -3.28 -15.89
CA GLN A 135 4.18 -2.36 -16.07
C GLN A 135 4.13 -1.76 -17.48
N GLN A 136 4.49 -0.49 -17.56
CA GLN A 136 4.58 0.26 -18.80
C GLN A 136 5.78 1.21 -18.71
N ALA A 137 6.47 1.42 -19.82
CA ALA A 137 7.43 2.51 -19.91
C ALA A 137 6.72 3.86 -19.71
N CYS A 138 7.34 4.74 -18.92
CA CYS A 138 6.85 6.09 -18.64
C CYS A 138 8.03 7.07 -18.74
N THR A 139 7.94 8.06 -19.61
CA THR A 139 8.89 9.16 -19.70
C THR A 139 8.20 10.43 -19.25
N LEU A 140 8.76 11.10 -18.25
CA LEU A 140 8.23 12.35 -17.74
C LEU A 140 8.65 13.48 -18.69
N SER A 141 7.68 14.15 -19.29
CA SER A 141 7.89 15.31 -20.15
C SER A 141 8.52 16.51 -19.41
N THR A 142 8.23 16.62 -18.10
CA THR A 142 8.70 17.73 -17.25
C THR A 142 10.19 17.67 -16.92
N THR A 143 10.77 16.47 -16.83
CA THR A 143 12.18 16.27 -16.40
C THR A 143 13.02 15.48 -17.42
N GLY A 144 12.38 14.84 -18.41
CA GLY A 144 13.03 13.89 -19.34
C GLY A 144 13.38 12.54 -18.72
N LYS A 145 13.12 12.33 -17.41
CA LYS A 145 13.43 11.08 -16.72
C LYS A 145 12.57 9.94 -17.27
N THR A 146 13.21 8.81 -17.55
CA THR A 146 12.55 7.62 -18.11
C THR A 146 12.54 6.48 -17.10
N TYR A 147 11.36 5.90 -16.94
CA TYR A 147 11.07 4.72 -16.14
C TYR A 147 10.70 3.58 -17.10
N PRO A 148 11.59 2.62 -17.35
CA PRO A 148 11.34 1.58 -18.36
C PRO A 148 10.22 0.60 -17.95
N ALA A 149 9.91 0.50 -16.66
CA ALA A 149 8.95 -0.46 -16.12
C ALA A 149 8.16 0.09 -14.93
N ALA A 150 7.54 1.27 -15.08
CA ALA A 150 6.67 1.84 -14.07
C ALA A 150 5.37 1.02 -13.95
N TYR A 151 4.89 0.80 -12.73
CA TYR A 151 3.60 0.18 -12.50
C TYR A 151 2.49 1.16 -12.87
N VAL A 152 1.49 0.70 -13.63
CA VAL A 152 0.38 1.54 -14.09
C VAL A 152 -0.94 1.02 -13.55
N PHE A 153 -1.77 1.95 -13.11
CA PHE A 153 -3.09 1.67 -12.55
C PHE A 153 -4.12 2.54 -13.26
N ARG A 154 -5.11 1.91 -13.90
CA ARG A 154 -6.10 2.60 -14.74
C ARG A 154 -7.51 2.21 -14.34
N GLN A 155 -8.37 3.23 -14.23
CA GLN A 155 -9.79 3.04 -13.98
C GLN A 155 -10.40 2.11 -15.05
N GLY A 156 -11.12 1.09 -14.59
CA GLY A 156 -11.81 0.14 -15.46
C GLY A 156 -10.90 -0.96 -16.04
N GLN A 157 -9.61 -0.97 -15.70
CA GLN A 157 -8.70 -2.06 -16.07
C GLN A 157 -8.24 -2.82 -14.84
N ASN A 158 -7.37 -2.20 -14.04
CA ASN A 158 -6.78 -2.78 -12.84
C ASN A 158 -6.93 -1.86 -11.61
N ALA A 159 -7.73 -0.80 -11.73
CA ALA A 159 -8.13 0.07 -10.64
C ALA A 159 -9.61 0.48 -10.79
N THR A 160 -10.26 0.83 -9.67
CA THR A 160 -11.67 1.24 -9.61
C THR A 160 -11.78 2.56 -8.86
N ILE A 161 -12.58 3.49 -9.40
CA ILE A 161 -12.84 4.78 -8.75
C ILE A 161 -13.96 4.64 -7.73
N TYR A 162 -13.76 5.15 -6.52
CA TYR A 162 -14.77 5.25 -5.47
C TYR A 162 -15.07 6.71 -5.13
N GLY A 163 -16.32 7.00 -4.77
CA GLY A 163 -16.72 8.30 -4.24
C GLY A 163 -16.62 9.47 -5.22
N GLY A 164 -16.68 9.23 -6.53
CA GLY A 164 -16.67 10.29 -7.55
C GLY A 164 -15.31 10.96 -7.76
N GLY A 165 -14.20 10.27 -7.49
CA GLY A 165 -12.86 10.80 -7.70
C GLY A 165 -12.57 11.15 -9.16
N GLN A 166 -11.59 12.03 -9.38
CA GLN A 166 -11.26 12.60 -10.69
C GLN A 166 -10.07 11.93 -11.37
N LEU A 167 -9.47 10.90 -10.79
CA LEU A 167 -8.31 10.23 -11.37
C LEU A 167 -8.73 9.14 -12.35
N GLN A 168 -8.13 9.20 -13.54
CA GLN A 168 -8.24 8.19 -14.59
C GLN A 168 -7.15 7.13 -14.46
N ALA A 169 -5.93 7.55 -14.09
CA ALA A 169 -4.78 6.65 -13.94
C ALA A 169 -3.70 7.23 -13.05
N PHE A 170 -2.82 6.37 -12.54
CA PHE A 170 -1.55 6.76 -11.94
C PHE A 170 -0.44 5.77 -12.23
N PHE A 171 0.79 6.23 -12.07
CA PHE A 171 2.01 5.47 -12.30
C PHE A 171 2.89 5.49 -11.05
N TRP A 172 3.41 4.33 -10.70
CA TRP A 172 4.22 4.12 -9.51
C TRP A 172 5.55 3.47 -9.87
N ASP A 173 6.63 3.98 -9.30
CA ASP A 173 7.96 3.37 -9.32
C ASP A 173 8.38 3.00 -7.89
N LYS A 174 9.09 1.88 -7.69
CA LYS A 174 9.46 1.47 -6.33
C LYS A 174 10.50 2.41 -5.68
N GLN A 175 11.33 3.08 -6.46
CA GLN A 175 12.36 3.98 -5.94
C GLN A 175 11.84 5.40 -5.78
N ASP A 176 11.04 5.86 -6.74
CA ASP A 176 10.52 7.23 -6.77
C ASP A 176 9.09 7.42 -6.26
N GLY A 177 8.36 6.32 -6.07
CA GLY A 177 6.97 6.31 -5.63
C GLY A 177 6.00 6.79 -6.72
N LEU A 178 5.08 7.68 -6.38
CA LEU A 178 4.12 8.25 -7.35
C LEU A 178 4.88 9.18 -8.32
N ILE A 179 4.98 8.77 -9.58
CA ILE A 179 5.73 9.51 -10.61
C ILE A 179 4.84 10.29 -11.57
N ARG A 180 3.59 9.86 -11.75
CA ARG A 180 2.62 10.51 -12.65
C ARG A 180 1.19 10.14 -12.26
N TYR A 181 0.26 11.07 -12.43
CA TYR A 181 -1.17 10.79 -12.37
C TYR A 181 -1.96 11.60 -13.42
N GLU A 182 -3.08 11.04 -13.84
CA GLU A 182 -3.91 11.54 -14.94
C GLU A 182 -5.33 11.77 -14.42
N LEU A 183 -5.86 12.97 -14.66
CA LEU A 183 -7.25 13.30 -14.35
C LEU A 183 -8.17 12.89 -15.51
N THR A 184 -9.45 12.66 -15.21
CA THR A 184 -10.50 12.41 -16.21
C THR A 184 -10.69 13.59 -17.18
N SER A 185 -10.25 14.79 -16.79
CA SER A 185 -10.23 15.98 -17.65
C SER A 185 -9.10 15.97 -18.70
N GLY A 186 -8.21 14.97 -18.66
CA GLY A 186 -7.01 14.88 -19.51
C GLY A 186 -5.82 15.71 -19.01
N GLU A 187 -5.92 16.37 -17.86
CA GLU A 187 -4.75 16.98 -17.21
C GLU A 187 -3.85 15.90 -16.61
N VAL A 188 -2.56 16.00 -16.89
CA VAL A 188 -1.55 15.01 -16.48
C VAL A 188 -0.54 15.73 -15.60
N PHE A 189 -0.30 15.19 -14.41
CA PHE A 189 0.67 15.67 -13.45
C PHE A 189 1.85 14.71 -13.39
N GLU A 190 3.06 15.25 -13.50
CA GLU A 190 4.32 14.49 -13.50
C GLU A 190 5.24 14.96 -12.39
N LEU A 191 5.96 14.03 -11.77
CA LEU A 191 6.90 14.29 -10.69
C LEU A 191 8.05 15.19 -11.17
N VAL A 192 8.31 16.24 -10.40
CA VAL A 192 9.42 17.18 -10.64
C VAL A 192 10.50 17.02 -9.59
N SER A 193 10.12 16.95 -8.32
CA SER A 193 11.06 16.84 -7.19
C SER A 193 10.42 16.19 -5.96
N ARG A 194 11.28 15.73 -5.05
CA ARG A 194 10.95 15.22 -3.71
C ARG A 194 11.91 15.82 -2.69
#